data_AF-A0A9P5ZAF1-F1
#
_entry.id   AF-A0A9P5ZAF1-F1
#
_cell.length_a   1.000
_cell.length_b   1.000
_cell.length_c   1.000
_cell.angle_alpha   90.00
_cell.angle_beta   90.00
_cell.angle_gamma   90.00
#
_symmetry.space_group_name_H-M   'P 1'
#
loop_
_entity.id
_entity.type
_entity.pdbx_description
1 polymer ?
#
loop_
_entity_poly.entity_id
_entity_poly.type
_entity_poly.pdbx_seq_one_letter_code
_entity_poly.pdbx_strand_id
1 'polypeptide(L)'
;MATLIQDPRQPHSWSTPNLNGNGFTTASAPNPNQRYSYTPHPSRATQNAPPMNVNGGSTSYDSLPTLPPHNEVEMTREMLVHVLEHFSTLLPKYFDWKIVQGMVIPPSQGMRFVVHGGACMLLHEGLYALSVQQQTASPSLATRTTTRDIDYIHRGFIAEYGQSRFPDAAERLKACIKETARKFGLGADWMNSDADIALPMAHDPTGKLYDPIYTVSVTPQNMNLHTIYKSSNGFLTLVSVTPFWAVALKLVRYTKWDPVDICLLLR
;
A
#
# COMPACT_ATOMS: atom_id res chain seq x y z
N MET A 1 34.10 30.21 45.21
CA MET A 1 33.15 30.14 44.08
C MET A 1 33.87 29.46 42.92
N ALA A 2 33.58 28.18 42.69
CA ALA A 2 34.14 27.40 41.60
C ALA A 2 32.97 26.67 40.92
N THR A 3 32.80 26.93 39.62
CA THR A 3 31.71 26.42 38.79
C THR A 3 32.14 25.09 38.19
N LEU A 4 31.39 24.01 38.46
CA LEU A 4 31.62 22.69 37.89
C LEU A 4 31.00 22.64 36.48
N ILE A 5 31.82 22.37 35.47
CA ILE A 5 31.38 22.12 34.08
C ILE A 5 31.06 20.62 33.97
N GLN A 6 29.82 20.28 33.59
CA GLN A 6 29.41 18.90 33.30
C GLN A 6 29.65 18.55 31.81
N ASP A 7 30.18 17.34 31.61
CA ASP A 7 30.53 16.73 30.31
C ASP A 7 29.30 16.12 29.61
N PRO A 8 28.97 16.49 28.35
CA PRO A 8 27.75 16.03 27.66
C PRO A 8 27.85 14.65 26.99
N ARG A 9 28.76 13.75 27.42
CA ARG A 9 28.95 12.43 26.78
C ARG A 9 28.65 11.23 27.69
N GLN A 10 27.43 11.14 28.22
CA GLN A 10 26.92 9.92 28.86
C GLN A 10 25.80 9.29 28.01
N PRO A 11 25.93 8.02 27.58
CA PRO A 11 24.86 7.32 26.87
C PRO A 11 23.72 6.99 27.83
N HIS A 12 22.49 7.32 27.42
CA HIS A 12 21.28 6.91 28.14
C HIS A 12 21.17 5.38 28.14
N SER A 13 21.28 4.78 29.33
CA SER A 13 20.98 3.38 29.56
C SER A 13 19.48 3.15 29.39
N TRP A 14 19.09 2.37 28.39
CA TRP A 14 17.73 1.89 28.25
C TRP A 14 17.46 0.81 29.30
N SER A 15 16.65 1.14 30.30
CA SER A 15 16.11 0.17 31.26
C SER A 15 15.10 -0.71 30.54
N THR A 16 15.43 -1.97 30.29
CA THR A 16 14.48 -2.97 29.80
C THR A 16 13.43 -3.27 30.87
N PRO A 17 12.12 -3.28 30.56
CA PRO A 17 11.12 -3.76 31.49
C PRO A 17 11.27 -5.27 31.70
N ASN A 18 11.30 -5.66 32.97
CA ASN A 18 11.39 -7.03 33.45
C ASN A 18 10.06 -7.75 33.17
N LEU A 19 10.00 -8.54 32.09
CA LEU A 19 8.87 -9.41 31.74
C LEU A 19 9.10 -10.82 32.33
N ASN A 20 8.98 -10.94 33.64
CA ASN A 20 8.81 -12.23 34.32
C ASN A 20 7.37 -12.34 34.81
N GLY A 21 6.51 -12.92 33.95
CA GLY A 21 5.12 -13.23 34.24
C GLY A 21 4.70 -14.47 33.45
N ASN A 22 4.82 -15.62 34.10
CA ASN A 22 4.47 -16.95 33.60
C ASN A 22 3.01 -17.03 33.11
N GLY A 23 2.80 -17.59 31.93
CA GLY A 23 1.47 -17.96 31.45
C GLY A 23 1.31 -18.13 29.94
N PHE A 24 2.31 -18.67 29.22
CA PHE A 24 2.11 -19.08 27.82
C PHE A 24 1.75 -20.56 27.76
N THR A 25 0.46 -20.84 27.52
CA THR A 25 0.02 -22.13 26.99
C THR A 25 0.60 -22.30 25.58
N THR A 26 1.27 -23.42 25.36
CA THR A 26 1.85 -23.79 24.07
C THR A 26 0.75 -24.09 23.06
N ALA A 27 0.35 -23.08 22.30
CA ALA A 27 -0.39 -23.31 21.06
C ALA A 27 0.55 -24.01 20.07
N SER A 28 0.21 -25.24 19.70
CA SER A 28 0.95 -26.04 18.73
C SER A 28 0.98 -25.31 17.38
N ALA A 29 2.17 -25.21 16.78
CA ALA A 29 2.32 -24.69 15.43
C ALA A 29 1.53 -25.56 14.44
N PRO A 30 0.75 -24.96 13.52
CA PRO A 30 0.02 -25.72 12.52
C PRO A 30 0.99 -26.43 11.57
N ASN A 31 0.63 -27.67 11.20
CA ASN A 31 1.38 -28.54 10.32
C ASN A 31 1.56 -27.89 8.93
N PRO A 32 2.80 -27.70 8.44
CA PRO A 32 3.07 -27.07 7.14
C PRO A 32 2.62 -27.89 5.92
N ASN A 33 2.12 -29.12 6.12
CA ASN A 33 1.62 -29.98 5.04
C ASN A 33 0.10 -29.93 4.81
N GLN A 34 -0.65 -29.04 5.47
CA GLN A 34 -2.05 -28.83 5.11
C GLN A 34 -2.17 -27.96 3.85
N ARG A 35 -2.17 -28.61 2.69
CA ARG A 35 -2.67 -28.01 1.45
C ARG A 35 -4.14 -27.64 1.64
N TYR A 36 -4.43 -26.34 1.67
CA TYR A 36 -5.80 -25.85 1.52
C TYR A 36 -6.29 -26.20 0.11
N SER A 37 -7.07 -27.28 -0.02
CA SER A 37 -7.85 -27.56 -1.22
C SER A 37 -9.00 -26.57 -1.30
N TYR A 38 -8.83 -25.53 -2.10
CA TYR A 38 -9.87 -24.54 -2.37
C TYR A 38 -10.86 -25.13 -3.39
N THR A 39 -12.07 -25.46 -2.93
CA THR A 39 -13.21 -25.75 -3.81
C THR A 39 -13.86 -24.43 -4.22
N PRO A 40 -13.91 -24.07 -5.51
CA PRO A 40 -14.62 -22.87 -5.96
C PRO A 40 -16.12 -23.01 -5.69
N HIS A 41 -16.70 -22.04 -4.99
CA HIS A 41 -18.14 -21.95 -4.78
C HIS A 41 -18.85 -21.65 -6.12
N PRO A 42 -19.90 -22.41 -6.50
CA PRO A 42 -20.70 -22.09 -7.68
C PRO A 42 -21.53 -20.83 -7.43
N SER A 43 -21.30 -19.81 -8.25
CA SER A 43 -22.09 -18.59 -8.27
C SER A 43 -23.55 -18.91 -8.64
N ARG A 44 -24.46 -18.58 -7.71
CA ARG A 44 -25.89 -18.78 -7.86
C ARG A 44 -26.44 -17.80 -8.89
N ALA A 45 -26.83 -18.31 -10.05
CA ALA A 45 -27.51 -17.56 -11.10
C ALA A 45 -28.90 -17.10 -10.61
N THR A 46 -29.11 -15.79 -10.50
CA THR A 46 -30.44 -15.18 -10.40
C THR A 46 -30.94 -14.87 -11.81
N GLN A 47 -31.91 -15.67 -12.25
CA GLN A 47 -32.70 -15.46 -13.47
C GLN A 47 -33.78 -14.39 -13.26
N ASN A 48 -34.06 -13.69 -14.36
CA ASN A 48 -35.30 -12.95 -14.70
C ASN A 48 -35.42 -11.50 -14.25
N ALA A 49 -34.98 -10.58 -15.11
CA ALA A 49 -35.53 -9.24 -15.25
C ALA A 49 -36.13 -9.06 -16.67
N PRO A 50 -37.25 -8.35 -16.84
CA PRO A 50 -37.96 -8.18 -18.11
C PRO A 50 -37.23 -7.22 -19.08
N PRO A 51 -37.46 -7.35 -20.40
CA PRO A 51 -36.76 -6.55 -21.41
C PRO A 51 -37.34 -5.14 -21.48
N MET A 52 -36.55 -4.14 -21.10
CA MET A 52 -36.82 -2.75 -21.48
C MET A 52 -36.26 -2.50 -22.88
N ASN A 53 -37.17 -2.27 -23.82
CA ASN A 53 -36.88 -1.90 -25.20
C ASN A 53 -36.55 -0.40 -25.25
N VAL A 54 -35.26 -0.05 -25.23
CA VAL A 54 -34.77 1.33 -25.39
C VAL A 54 -34.12 1.47 -26.76
N ASN A 55 -34.94 1.83 -27.75
CA ASN A 55 -34.48 2.32 -29.04
C ASN A 55 -34.00 3.78 -28.86
N GLY A 56 -32.70 3.97 -28.61
CA GLY A 56 -32.05 5.28 -28.54
C GLY A 56 -30.71 5.20 -29.26
N GLY A 57 -30.47 6.13 -30.18
CA GLY A 57 -29.43 6.07 -31.20
C GLY A 57 -28.02 5.73 -30.68
N SER A 58 -27.44 4.70 -31.30
CA SER A 58 -26.03 4.32 -31.17
C SER A 58 -25.15 5.46 -31.68
N THR A 59 -24.74 6.33 -30.76
CA THR A 59 -23.46 6.99 -30.90
C THR A 59 -22.41 5.91 -30.67
N SER A 60 -21.61 5.63 -31.69
CA SER A 60 -20.51 4.68 -31.64
C SER A 60 -19.52 5.14 -30.59
N TYR A 61 -19.67 4.66 -29.35
CA TYR A 61 -18.62 4.70 -28.36
C TYR A 61 -17.50 3.83 -28.89
N ASP A 62 -16.58 4.45 -29.64
CA ASP A 62 -15.34 3.84 -30.11
C ASP A 62 -14.73 3.05 -28.97
N SER A 63 -14.59 1.75 -29.19
CA SER A 63 -14.09 0.80 -28.22
C SER A 63 -12.69 1.21 -27.81
N LEU A 64 -12.56 1.86 -26.65
CA LEU A 64 -11.27 2.16 -26.06
C LEU A 64 -10.42 0.89 -26.04
N PRO A 65 -9.12 0.96 -26.40
CA PRO A 65 -8.25 -0.20 -26.37
C PRO A 65 -8.33 -0.90 -25.00
N THR A 66 -8.51 -2.22 -25.03
CA THR A 66 -8.49 -3.04 -23.82
C THR A 66 -7.11 -2.96 -23.19
N LEU A 67 -7.04 -2.59 -21.91
CA LEU A 67 -5.80 -2.58 -21.16
C LEU A 67 -5.27 -4.01 -21.00
N PRO A 68 -3.94 -4.25 -21.10
CA PRO A 68 -3.35 -5.50 -20.66
C PRO A 68 -3.72 -5.76 -19.19
N PRO A 69 -4.05 -7.01 -18.81
CA PRO A 69 -4.34 -7.33 -17.42
C PRO A 69 -3.12 -7.12 -16.52
N HIS A 70 -1.92 -7.41 -17.03
CA HIS A 70 -0.65 -7.33 -16.30
C HIS A 70 0.24 -6.20 -16.80
N ASN A 71 0.91 -5.53 -15.87
CA ASN A 71 1.85 -4.47 -16.15
C ASN A 71 3.25 -5.04 -16.36
N GLU A 72 3.69 -5.00 -17.62
CA GLU A 72 5.06 -5.38 -18.00
C GLU A 72 6.03 -4.19 -18.01
N VAL A 73 5.54 -2.98 -17.73
CA VAL A 73 6.34 -1.75 -17.74
C VAL A 73 7.08 -1.59 -16.41
N GLU A 74 8.40 -1.65 -16.46
CA GLU A 74 9.28 -1.32 -15.34
C GLU A 74 9.28 0.21 -15.09
N MET A 75 8.75 0.64 -13.95
CA MET A 75 8.71 2.04 -13.55
C MET A 75 9.93 2.38 -12.68
N THR A 76 10.69 3.41 -13.09
CA THR A 76 11.72 4.03 -12.25
C THR A 76 11.09 4.87 -11.13
N ARG A 77 11.90 5.36 -10.19
CA ARG A 77 11.45 6.31 -9.15
C ARG A 77 10.77 7.54 -9.75
N GLU A 78 11.35 8.13 -10.79
CA GLU A 78 10.83 9.33 -11.45
C GLU A 78 9.50 9.03 -12.15
N MET A 79 9.42 7.91 -12.86
CA MET A 79 8.18 7.48 -13.51
C MET A 79 7.07 7.22 -12.49
N LEU A 80 7.37 6.56 -11.37
CA LEU A 80 6.41 6.35 -10.28
C LEU A 80 5.85 7.68 -9.75
N VAL A 81 6.70 8.69 -9.53
CA VAL A 81 6.26 10.01 -9.07
C VAL A 81 5.32 10.66 -10.10
N HIS A 82 5.64 10.60 -11.40
CA HIS A 82 4.76 11.13 -12.44
C HIS A 82 3.41 10.41 -12.53
N VAL A 83 3.43 9.07 -12.43
CA VAL A 83 2.21 8.24 -12.41
C VAL A 83 1.34 8.59 -11.20
N LEU A 84 1.95 8.69 -10.01
CA LEU A 84 1.25 9.01 -8.77
C LEU A 84 0.70 10.44 -8.75
N GLU A 85 1.42 11.40 -9.32
CA GLU A 85 0.94 12.78 -9.41
C GLU A 85 -0.29 12.88 -10.33
N HIS A 86 -0.25 12.20 -11.47
CA HIS A 86 -1.42 12.12 -12.34
C HIS A 86 -2.58 11.37 -11.70
N PHE A 87 -2.33 10.20 -11.10
CA PHE A 87 -3.34 9.43 -10.37
C PHE A 87 -4.04 10.31 -9.32
N SER A 88 -3.26 11.11 -8.58
CA SER A 88 -3.79 12.05 -7.61
C SER A 88 -4.72 13.10 -8.20
N THR A 89 -4.45 13.59 -9.42
CA THR A 89 -5.32 14.57 -10.10
C THR A 89 -6.67 13.98 -10.50
N LEU A 90 -6.76 12.65 -10.65
CA LEU A 90 -8.01 11.96 -10.98
C LEU A 90 -8.86 11.67 -9.75
N LEU A 91 -8.29 11.58 -8.54
CA LEU A 91 -9.03 11.23 -7.32
C LEU A 91 -10.28 12.10 -7.07
N PRO A 92 -10.24 13.45 -7.22
CA PRO A 92 -11.44 14.27 -7.05
C PRO A 92 -12.59 13.93 -8.01
N LYS A 93 -12.27 13.53 -9.24
CA LYS A 93 -13.24 13.10 -10.27
C LYS A 93 -13.97 11.82 -9.84
N TYR A 94 -13.27 10.92 -9.15
CA TYR A 94 -13.81 9.62 -8.77
C TYR A 94 -14.46 9.61 -7.38
N PHE A 95 -14.05 10.47 -6.46
CA PHE A 95 -14.48 10.42 -5.06
C PHE A 95 -15.34 11.62 -4.62
N ASP A 96 -15.99 12.30 -5.57
CA ASP A 96 -16.99 13.36 -5.35
C ASP A 96 -16.64 14.32 -4.20
N TRP A 97 -15.36 14.72 -4.13
CA TRP A 97 -14.90 15.57 -3.05
C TRP A 97 -15.52 16.96 -3.18
N LYS A 98 -16.09 17.43 -2.05
CA LYS A 98 -16.85 18.68 -2.00
C LYS A 98 -16.00 19.84 -2.53
N ILE A 99 -16.49 20.46 -3.60
CA ILE A 99 -16.01 21.76 -4.07
C ILE A 99 -16.61 22.82 -3.14
N VAL A 100 -15.77 23.58 -2.46
CA VAL A 100 -16.17 24.71 -1.63
C VAL A 100 -15.68 25.99 -2.31
N GLN A 101 -16.59 26.88 -2.70
CA GLN A 101 -16.27 28.16 -3.35
C GLN A 101 -15.45 28.03 -4.66
N GLY A 102 -15.74 27.00 -5.46
CA GLY A 102 -15.00 26.76 -6.71
C GLY A 102 -13.60 26.16 -6.52
N MET A 103 -13.18 25.91 -5.27
CA MET A 103 -11.95 25.17 -4.96
C MET A 103 -12.28 23.75 -4.52
N VAL A 104 -11.59 22.77 -5.09
CA VAL A 104 -11.61 21.40 -4.56
C VAL A 104 -10.70 21.39 -3.33
N ILE A 105 -11.29 21.36 -2.14
CA ILE A 105 -10.50 21.28 -0.91
C ILE A 105 -10.28 19.79 -0.61
N PRO A 106 -9.02 19.30 -0.58
CA PRO A 106 -8.76 17.94 -0.12
C PRO A 106 -9.35 17.79 1.28
N PRO A 107 -9.88 16.61 1.66
CA PRO A 107 -10.04 16.32 3.08
C PRO A 107 -8.71 16.62 3.77
N SER A 108 -8.72 17.00 5.05
CA SER A 108 -7.52 17.49 5.76
C SER A 108 -6.28 16.57 5.68
N GLN A 109 -6.44 15.33 5.22
CA GLN A 109 -5.35 14.36 5.00
C GLN A 109 -5.28 13.76 3.58
N GLY A 110 -6.05 14.24 2.60
CA GLY A 110 -6.17 13.61 1.28
C GLY A 110 -6.73 12.19 1.35
N MET A 111 -6.55 11.42 0.28
CA MET A 111 -6.73 9.96 0.30
C MET A 111 -5.41 9.29 0.69
N ARG A 112 -5.48 8.38 1.65
CA ARG A 112 -4.33 7.64 2.15
C ARG A 112 -4.36 6.20 1.67
N PHE A 113 -3.23 5.71 1.18
CA PHE A 113 -3.00 4.30 0.92
C PHE A 113 -1.85 3.79 1.78
N VAL A 114 -2.06 2.65 2.43
CA VAL A 114 -0.97 1.90 3.05
C VAL A 114 -0.39 0.97 1.98
N VAL A 115 0.91 1.09 1.71
CA VAL A 115 1.59 0.42 0.60
C VAL A 115 2.79 -0.41 1.07
N HIS A 116 3.16 -1.41 0.28
CA HIS A 116 4.36 -2.22 0.51
C HIS A 116 5.09 -2.55 -0.80
N GLY A 117 6.05 -3.47 -0.75
CA GLY A 117 6.70 -3.99 -1.95
C GLY A 117 7.81 -3.09 -2.51
N GLY A 118 8.01 -3.17 -3.84
CA GLY A 118 9.12 -2.50 -4.53
C GLY A 118 8.99 -0.97 -4.54
N ALA A 119 7.77 -0.46 -4.66
CA ALA A 119 7.49 0.98 -4.66
C ALA A 119 7.98 1.67 -3.37
N CYS A 120 7.85 1.03 -2.21
CA CYS A 120 8.35 1.57 -0.94
C CYS A 120 9.87 1.75 -0.95
N MET A 121 10.60 0.80 -1.51
CA MET A 121 12.06 0.87 -1.61
C MET A 121 12.51 2.00 -2.54
N LEU A 122 11.73 2.27 -3.59
CA LEU A 122 12.04 3.30 -4.57
C LEU A 122 11.62 4.69 -4.15
N LEU A 123 10.53 4.86 -3.39
CA LEU A 123 9.97 6.17 -3.03
C LEU A 123 10.47 6.69 -1.68
N HIS A 124 10.72 5.81 -0.71
CA HIS A 124 11.23 6.23 0.60
C HIS A 124 12.63 6.87 0.45
N GLU A 125 12.78 8.14 0.83
CA GLU A 125 14.03 8.90 0.61
C GLU A 125 15.23 8.25 1.30
N GLY A 126 15.10 7.89 2.58
CA GLY A 126 16.17 7.22 3.33
C GLY A 126 16.62 5.89 2.71
N LEU A 127 15.68 4.99 2.40
CA LEU A 127 16.01 3.70 1.77
C LEU A 127 16.62 3.86 0.38
N TYR A 128 16.14 4.81 -0.42
CA TYR A 128 16.71 5.11 -1.73
C TYR A 128 18.13 5.69 -1.62
N ALA A 129 18.36 6.61 -0.69
CA ALA A 129 19.70 7.14 -0.44
C ALA A 129 20.67 6.04 0.03
N LEU A 130 20.22 5.17 0.94
CA LEU A 130 20.98 4.01 1.39
C LEU A 130 21.30 3.03 0.25
N SER A 131 20.36 2.80 -0.66
CA SER A 131 20.59 1.92 -1.81
C SER A 131 21.64 2.51 -2.78
N VAL A 132 21.59 3.82 -3.03
CA VAL A 132 22.59 4.53 -3.84
C VAL A 132 23.98 4.47 -3.18
N GLN A 133 24.05 4.68 -1.86
CA GLN A 133 25.30 4.58 -1.11
C GLN A 133 25.87 3.15 -1.16
N GLN A 134 25.03 2.14 -0.98
CA GLN A 134 25.43 0.74 -1.06
C GLN A 134 25.92 0.37 -2.47
N GLN A 135 25.24 0.82 -3.51
CA GLN A 135 25.66 0.62 -4.90
C GLN A 135 27.04 1.26 -5.16
N THR A 136 27.28 2.44 -4.59
CA THR A 136 28.58 3.13 -4.72
C THR A 136 29.70 2.37 -4.01
N ALA A 137 29.43 1.88 -2.79
CA ALA A 137 30.41 1.14 -1.99
C ALA A 137 30.65 -0.30 -2.51
N SER A 138 29.67 -0.89 -3.20
CA SER A 138 29.74 -2.27 -3.68
C SER A 138 28.98 -2.40 -5.01
N PRO A 139 29.58 -2.00 -6.14
CA PRO A 139 28.89 -1.95 -7.44
C PRO A 139 28.36 -3.30 -7.95
N SER A 140 28.88 -4.40 -7.44
CA SER A 140 28.45 -5.76 -7.79
C SER A 140 27.20 -6.22 -7.03
N LEU A 141 26.77 -5.50 -5.99
CA LEU A 141 25.53 -5.83 -5.28
C LEU A 141 24.34 -5.43 -6.14
N ALA A 142 23.33 -6.30 -6.19
CA ALA A 142 22.09 -5.99 -6.87
C ALA A 142 21.41 -4.80 -6.17
N THR A 143 20.89 -3.86 -6.94
CA THR A 143 20.12 -2.71 -6.44
C THR A 143 18.81 -2.63 -7.20
N ARG A 144 17.72 -2.43 -6.46
CA ARG A 144 16.41 -2.19 -7.05
C ARG A 144 16.38 -0.77 -7.61
N THR A 145 16.23 -0.66 -8.92
CA THR A 145 16.08 0.62 -9.64
C THR A 145 14.69 0.80 -10.24
N THR A 146 13.92 -0.28 -10.34
CA THR A 146 12.57 -0.30 -10.91
C THR A 146 11.60 -1.19 -10.13
N THR A 147 10.31 -0.97 -10.35
CA THR A 147 9.20 -1.82 -9.91
C THR A 147 8.13 -1.83 -10.99
N ARG A 148 7.33 -2.90 -11.07
CA ARG A 148 6.21 -2.98 -12.01
C ARG A 148 4.89 -2.51 -11.39
N ASP A 149 4.82 -2.43 -10.08
CA ASP A 149 3.57 -2.19 -9.39
C ASP A 149 3.76 -1.45 -8.06
N ILE A 150 2.63 -0.96 -7.56
CA ILE A 150 2.44 -0.47 -6.20
C ILE A 150 1.47 -1.43 -5.50
N ASP A 151 1.99 -2.24 -4.60
CA ASP A 151 1.16 -3.08 -3.74
C ASP A 151 0.52 -2.22 -2.64
N TYR A 152 -0.81 -2.24 -2.53
CA TYR A 152 -1.54 -1.50 -1.49
C TYR A 152 -2.52 -2.38 -0.71
N ILE A 153 -2.77 -1.97 0.53
CA ILE A 153 -3.70 -2.64 1.43
C ILE A 153 -5.14 -2.21 1.15
N HIS A 154 -5.79 -2.89 0.22
CA HIS A 154 -7.17 -2.68 -0.21
C HIS A 154 -8.20 -2.84 0.91
N ARG A 155 -8.11 -3.87 1.74
CA ARG A 155 -9.05 -4.07 2.85
C ARG A 155 -9.03 -2.92 3.86
N GLY A 156 -7.84 -2.36 4.10
CA GLY A 156 -7.66 -1.17 4.93
C GLY A 156 -8.24 0.08 4.27
N PHE A 157 -8.04 0.23 2.96
CA PHE A 157 -8.69 1.28 2.18
C PHE A 157 -10.22 1.21 2.27
N ILE A 158 -10.82 0.02 2.11
CA ILE A 158 -12.28 -0.16 2.23
C ILE A 158 -12.78 0.09 3.65
N ALA A 159 -12.01 -0.29 4.68
CA ALA A 159 -12.36 0.00 6.06
C ALA A 159 -12.41 1.52 6.34
N GLU A 160 -11.53 2.30 5.72
CA GLU A 160 -11.46 3.76 5.92
C GLU A 160 -12.44 4.55 5.04
N TYR A 161 -12.59 4.17 3.76
CA TYR A 161 -13.30 4.95 2.76
C TYR A 161 -14.60 4.31 2.27
N GLY A 162 -14.86 3.05 2.60
CA GLY A 162 -16.01 2.28 2.13
C GLY A 162 -17.34 2.73 2.72
N GLN A 163 -18.09 1.81 3.34
CA GLN A 163 -19.53 1.97 3.66
C GLN A 163 -19.95 3.29 4.31
N SER A 164 -19.07 3.98 5.03
CA SER A 164 -19.35 5.26 5.69
C SER A 164 -19.22 6.48 4.78
N ARG A 165 -18.44 6.41 3.69
CA ARG A 165 -18.09 7.58 2.86
C ARG A 165 -18.37 7.37 1.38
N PHE A 166 -17.99 6.23 0.82
CA PHE A 166 -18.18 5.90 -0.59
C PHE A 166 -18.60 4.41 -0.71
N PRO A 167 -19.91 4.12 -0.88
CA PRO A 167 -20.41 2.73 -0.93
C PRO A 167 -19.75 1.85 -2.02
N ASP A 168 -19.30 2.48 -3.11
CA ASP A 168 -18.64 1.91 -4.28
C ASP A 168 -17.15 2.33 -4.37
N ALA A 169 -16.50 2.53 -3.22
CA ALA A 169 -15.10 2.97 -3.14
C ALA A 169 -14.15 2.08 -3.95
N ALA A 170 -14.36 0.76 -3.92
CA ALA A 170 -13.50 -0.21 -4.60
C ALA A 170 -13.58 -0.04 -6.13
N GLU A 171 -14.80 0.09 -6.65
CA GLU A 171 -15.09 0.23 -8.07
C GLU A 171 -14.57 1.57 -8.59
N ARG A 172 -14.76 2.65 -7.83
CA ARG A 172 -14.22 3.99 -8.12
C ARG A 172 -12.70 3.98 -8.18
N LEU A 173 -12.05 3.36 -7.20
CA LEU A 173 -10.59 3.21 -7.18
C LEU A 173 -10.09 2.44 -8.40
N LYS A 174 -10.69 1.28 -8.70
CA LYS A 174 -10.34 0.47 -9.89
C LYS A 174 -10.51 1.25 -11.18
N ALA A 175 -11.55 2.06 -11.31
CA ALA A 175 -11.75 2.90 -12.47
C ALA A 175 -10.67 3.98 -12.60
N CYS A 176 -10.29 4.63 -11.49
CA CYS A 176 -9.20 5.61 -11.43
C CYS A 176 -7.84 4.99 -11.80
N ILE A 177 -7.53 3.80 -11.27
CA ILE A 177 -6.32 3.03 -11.60
C ILE A 177 -6.26 2.72 -13.10
N LYS A 178 -7.38 2.25 -13.69
CA LYS A 178 -7.47 1.96 -15.12
C LYS A 178 -7.32 3.21 -15.99
N GLU A 179 -7.91 4.34 -15.60
CA GLU A 179 -7.73 5.61 -16.33
C GLU A 179 -6.27 6.07 -16.31
N THR A 180 -5.61 5.96 -15.16
CA THR A 180 -4.17 6.23 -15.04
C THR A 180 -3.34 5.28 -15.92
N ALA A 181 -3.66 3.98 -15.91
CA ALA A 181 -2.94 2.98 -16.69
C ALA A 181 -2.97 3.31 -18.19
N ARG A 182 -4.14 3.72 -18.72
CA ARG A 182 -4.27 4.15 -20.13
C ARG A 182 -3.37 5.34 -20.45
N LYS A 183 -3.25 6.30 -19.54
CA LYS A 183 -2.45 7.50 -19.76
C LYS A 183 -0.95 7.20 -19.91
N PHE A 184 -0.45 6.21 -19.16
CA PHE A 184 0.98 5.87 -19.12
C PHE A 184 1.34 4.58 -19.87
N GLY A 185 0.37 3.93 -20.51
CA GLY A 185 0.60 2.66 -21.19
C GLY A 185 0.92 1.50 -20.25
N LEU A 186 0.36 1.51 -19.03
CA LEU A 186 0.56 0.47 -18.02
C LEU A 186 -0.50 -0.63 -18.13
N GLY A 187 -0.20 -1.78 -17.55
CA GLY A 187 -1.21 -2.81 -17.27
C GLY A 187 -2.20 -2.39 -16.19
N ALA A 188 -3.36 -3.06 -16.13
CA ALA A 188 -4.43 -2.72 -15.21
C ALA A 188 -4.10 -2.96 -13.72
N ASP A 189 -3.05 -3.73 -13.43
CA ASP A 189 -2.56 -4.10 -12.10
C ASP A 189 -1.31 -3.29 -11.66
N TRP A 190 -0.98 -2.17 -12.32
CA TRP A 190 0.15 -1.31 -11.89
C TRP A 190 0.00 -0.79 -10.44
N MET A 191 -1.22 -0.75 -9.92
CA MET A 191 -1.51 -0.55 -8.50
C MET A 191 -2.36 -1.74 -8.03
N ASN A 192 -1.70 -2.71 -7.40
CA ASN A 192 -2.24 -4.04 -7.14
C ASN A 192 -2.66 -4.22 -5.68
N SER A 193 -3.71 -5.01 -5.47
CA SER A 193 -4.18 -5.44 -4.16
C SER A 193 -4.19 -6.95 -3.99
N ASP A 194 -3.73 -7.75 -4.95
CA ASP A 194 -3.79 -9.21 -4.87
C ASP A 194 -2.99 -9.75 -3.69
N ALA A 195 -1.95 -9.02 -3.27
CA ALA A 195 -1.18 -9.34 -2.07
C ALA A 195 -2.06 -9.40 -0.80
N ASP A 196 -3.16 -8.63 -0.73
CA ASP A 196 -4.05 -8.57 0.44
C ASP A 196 -4.66 -9.92 0.82
N ILE A 197 -4.88 -10.79 -0.16
CA ILE A 197 -5.52 -12.09 0.06
C ILE A 197 -4.68 -12.95 1.00
N ALA A 198 -3.35 -12.81 0.94
CA ALA A 198 -2.42 -13.60 1.75
C ALA A 198 -2.07 -12.95 3.09
N LEU A 199 -2.49 -11.70 3.34
CA LEU A 199 -2.11 -10.97 4.53
C LEU A 199 -2.92 -11.44 5.76
N PRO A 200 -2.29 -11.59 6.94
CA PRO A 200 -3.00 -12.04 8.14
C PRO A 200 -4.08 -11.04 8.58
N MET A 201 -5.14 -11.55 9.18
CA MET A 201 -6.15 -10.78 9.92
C MET A 201 -6.05 -11.12 11.40
N ALA A 202 -6.43 -10.18 12.26
CA ALA A 202 -6.43 -10.36 13.70
C ALA A 202 -7.82 -10.06 14.28
N HIS A 203 -8.08 -10.54 15.49
CA HIS A 203 -9.26 -10.17 16.26
C HIS A 203 -8.84 -9.27 17.41
N ASP A 204 -9.57 -8.19 17.64
CA ASP A 204 -9.36 -7.35 18.82
C ASP A 204 -9.93 -8.04 20.08
N PRO A 205 -9.73 -7.48 21.30
CA PRO A 205 -10.28 -8.06 22.53
C PRO A 205 -11.81 -8.20 22.56
N THR A 206 -12.54 -7.52 21.67
CA THR A 206 -13.99 -7.63 21.52
C THR A 206 -14.40 -8.72 20.53
N GLY A 207 -13.43 -9.40 19.89
CA GLY A 207 -13.67 -10.37 18.84
C GLY A 207 -13.96 -9.73 17.48
N LYS A 208 -13.71 -8.42 17.30
CA LYS A 208 -13.88 -7.76 16.00
C LYS A 208 -12.66 -8.02 15.13
N LEU A 209 -12.90 -8.51 13.91
CA LEU A 209 -11.87 -8.72 12.91
C LEU A 209 -11.30 -7.38 12.43
N TYR A 210 -9.97 -7.27 12.36
CA TYR A 210 -9.27 -6.09 11.85
C TYR A 210 -7.98 -6.48 11.11
N ASP A 211 -7.47 -5.53 10.33
CA ASP A 211 -6.18 -5.67 9.64
C ASP A 211 -5.04 -5.12 10.52
N PRO A 212 -4.17 -5.97 11.09
CA PRO A 212 -3.10 -5.51 11.97
C PRO A 212 -2.02 -4.70 11.23
N ILE A 213 -1.82 -4.93 9.93
CA ILE A 213 -0.83 -4.24 9.13
C ILE A 213 -1.30 -2.82 8.84
N TYR A 214 -2.56 -2.68 8.43
CA TYR A 214 -3.16 -1.36 8.22
C TYR A 214 -3.20 -0.56 9.53
N THR A 215 -3.78 -1.14 10.58
CA THR A 215 -4.00 -0.46 11.87
C THR A 215 -2.71 0.09 12.46
N VAL A 216 -1.61 -0.67 12.43
CA VAL A 216 -0.33 -0.17 12.96
C VAL A 216 0.26 0.92 12.07
N SER A 217 0.12 0.81 10.75
CA SER A 217 0.71 1.74 9.79
C SER A 217 0.07 3.14 9.85
N VAL A 218 -1.22 3.21 10.16
CA VAL A 218 -1.98 4.48 10.22
C VAL A 218 -1.98 5.16 11.59
N THR A 219 -1.19 4.68 12.56
CA THR A 219 -1.01 5.43 13.82
C THR A 219 -0.30 6.76 13.54
N PRO A 220 -0.57 7.85 14.30
CA PRO A 220 0.03 9.15 14.02
C PRO A 220 1.55 9.14 13.95
N GLN A 221 2.20 8.37 14.84
CA GLN A 221 3.65 8.24 14.85
C GLN A 221 4.18 7.51 13.61
N ASN A 222 3.57 6.39 13.22
CA ASN A 222 4.01 5.65 12.03
C ASN A 222 3.70 6.40 10.74
N MET A 223 2.58 7.11 10.66
CA MET A 223 2.33 8.01 9.53
C MET A 223 3.42 9.08 9.40
N ASN A 224 3.85 9.67 10.51
CA ASN A 224 4.91 10.67 10.49
C ASN A 224 6.25 10.08 10.01
N LEU A 225 6.58 8.87 10.44
CA LEU A 225 7.86 8.21 10.11
C LEU A 225 7.87 7.52 8.75
N HIS A 226 6.72 7.07 8.26
CA HIS A 226 6.61 6.16 7.13
C HIS A 226 5.74 6.69 5.99
N THR A 227 5.42 7.98 5.99
CA THR A 227 4.89 8.62 4.76
C THR A 227 6.02 8.71 3.74
N ILE A 228 5.88 7.99 2.63
CA ILE A 228 6.89 7.91 1.58
C ILE A 228 6.58 8.78 0.36
N TYR A 229 5.35 9.28 0.27
CA TYR A 229 4.91 10.14 -0.82
C TYR A 229 3.72 11.00 -0.41
N LYS A 230 3.72 12.27 -0.85
CA LYS A 230 2.57 13.17 -0.84
C LYS A 230 2.49 13.84 -2.21
N SER A 231 1.31 13.82 -2.84
CA SER A 231 1.12 14.53 -4.11
C SER A 231 1.15 16.04 -3.92
N SER A 232 1.53 16.77 -4.97
CA SER A 232 1.65 18.22 -4.90
C SER A 232 0.31 18.92 -4.65
N ASN A 233 -0.78 18.32 -5.13
CA ASN A 233 -2.16 18.79 -4.93
C ASN A 233 -2.79 18.36 -3.59
N GLY A 234 -2.07 17.61 -2.74
CA GLY A 234 -2.54 17.16 -1.42
C GLY A 234 -3.62 16.08 -1.41
N PHE A 235 -4.03 15.55 -2.57
CA PHE A 235 -5.10 14.56 -2.66
C PHE A 235 -4.64 13.11 -2.43
N LEU A 236 -3.33 12.83 -2.48
CA LEU A 236 -2.78 11.49 -2.32
C LEU A 236 -1.64 11.49 -1.30
N THR A 237 -1.72 10.56 -0.35
CA THR A 237 -0.63 10.23 0.57
C THR A 237 -0.39 8.72 0.52
N LEU A 238 0.87 8.32 0.35
CA LEU A 238 1.27 6.92 0.51
C LEU A 238 2.06 6.76 1.81
N VAL A 239 1.62 5.79 2.62
CA VAL A 239 2.28 5.40 3.87
C VAL A 239 2.81 3.99 3.67
N SER A 240 4.12 3.79 3.78
CA SER A 240 4.66 2.43 3.75
C SER A 240 4.24 1.68 5.01
N VAL A 241 4.03 0.37 4.90
CA VAL A 241 3.97 -0.49 6.09
C VAL A 241 5.22 -0.30 6.95
N THR A 242 5.10 -0.54 8.25
CA THR A 242 6.24 -0.45 9.18
C THR A 242 7.38 -1.40 8.76
N PRO A 243 8.65 -1.09 9.06
CA PRO A 243 9.79 -1.89 8.60
C PRO A 243 9.71 -3.38 8.96
N PHE A 244 9.23 -3.71 10.16
CA PHE A 244 9.07 -5.10 10.58
C PHE A 244 8.03 -5.87 9.73
N TRP A 245 6.92 -5.22 9.35
CA TRP A 245 5.96 -5.79 8.42
C TRP A 245 6.56 -5.89 7.01
N ALA A 246 7.27 -4.86 6.54
CA ALA A 246 7.95 -4.91 5.25
C ALA A 246 8.90 -6.12 5.14
N VAL A 247 9.70 -6.39 6.19
CA VAL A 247 10.55 -7.58 6.26
C VAL A 247 9.73 -8.86 6.30
N ALA A 248 8.71 -8.96 7.15
CA ALA A 248 7.88 -10.15 7.25
C ALA A 248 7.19 -10.51 5.91
N LEU A 249 6.61 -9.53 5.22
CA LEU A 249 5.97 -9.73 3.92
C LEU A 249 6.94 -10.19 2.85
N LYS A 250 8.17 -9.66 2.88
CA LYS A 250 9.25 -10.11 1.99
C LYS A 250 9.70 -11.54 2.29
N LEU A 251 9.79 -11.92 3.57
CA LEU A 251 10.16 -13.29 3.96
C LEU A 251 9.10 -14.32 3.55
N VAL A 252 7.81 -13.97 3.58
CA VAL A 252 6.73 -14.88 3.17
C VAL A 252 6.77 -15.20 1.68
N ARG A 253 7.07 -14.21 0.81
CA ARG A 253 7.10 -14.41 -0.65
C ARG A 253 8.49 -14.77 -1.21
N TYR A 254 9.53 -14.28 -0.55
CA TYR A 254 10.96 -14.39 -0.86
C TYR A 254 11.33 -14.50 -2.35
N THR A 255 11.43 -13.36 -3.03
CA THR A 255 11.77 -13.24 -4.46
C THR A 255 13.20 -12.71 -4.67
N LYS A 256 13.66 -12.68 -5.93
CA LYS A 256 15.03 -12.26 -6.32
C LYS A 256 15.53 -10.97 -5.66
N TRP A 257 14.66 -9.98 -5.49
CA TRP A 257 15.03 -8.67 -4.95
C TRP A 257 14.90 -8.57 -3.42
N ASP A 258 14.16 -9.50 -2.81
CA ASP A 258 13.84 -9.41 -1.38
C ASP A 258 15.06 -9.53 -0.46
N PRO A 259 16.14 -10.29 -0.75
CA PRO A 259 17.34 -10.28 0.11
C PRO A 259 17.96 -8.90 0.26
N VAL A 260 18.13 -8.16 -0.85
CA VAL A 260 18.70 -6.81 -0.85
C VAL A 260 17.77 -5.85 -0.13
N ASP A 261 16.48 -5.90 -0.44
CA ASP A 261 15.49 -5.03 0.19
C ASP A 261 15.42 -5.26 1.70
N ILE A 262 15.49 -6.52 2.17
CA ILE A 262 15.54 -6.87 3.60
C ILE A 262 16.81 -6.31 4.24
N CYS A 263 17.98 -6.46 3.60
CA CYS A 263 19.22 -5.90 4.14
C CYS A 263 19.15 -4.37 4.28
N LEU A 264 18.53 -3.67 3.34
CA LEU A 264 18.33 -2.22 3.43
C LEU A 264 17.36 -1.85 4.56
N LEU A 265 16.29 -2.61 4.75
CA LEU A 265 15.29 -2.37 5.81
C LEU A 265 15.81 -2.62 7.23
N LEU A 266 16.88 -3.41 7.38
CA LEU A 266 17.50 -3.74 8.67
C LEU A 266 18.68 -2.83 9.04
N ARG A 267 19.03 -1.86 8.18
CA ARG A 267 20.11 -0.88 8.41
C ARG A 267 19.55 0.41 9.02
#